data_AF-A0A2V9H4G3-F1
#
_entry.id   AF-A0A2V9H4G3-F1
#
_cell.length_a   1.000
_cell.length_b   1.000
_cell.length_c   1.000
_cell.angle_alpha   90.00
_cell.angle_beta   90.00
_cell.angle_gamma   90.00
#
_symmetry.space_group_name_H-M   'P 1'
#
loop_
_entity.id
_entity.type
_entity.pdbx_description
1 polymer ?
#
loop_
_entity_poly.entity_id
_entity_poly.type
_entity_poly.pdbx_seq_one_letter_code
_entity_poly.pdbx_strand_id
1 'polypeptide(L)'
;MHVSSIGVLKIMAIYRITGACRLLGSSLLICAAVVHGPSTSFAQTADSSAEQTQNAEPRSGTVGFSEQARENQQQPQAQDVAKDPGCSIRGFSHETWTEASQFGDGLKAVPRNVVRPSNLKWELPILAATGVLIAKVDRPADNRIQSKSLQQTAGQWSNVGLGLELGSAGLAYGLGCGKHHSYLRDTGFKALAAMGVSGTADLALKLAFDRQFPYTPNSTGKFWGGGRSFPSGHSATSFAFAAVIAQRYPKNKWVKWGAYALATGVSLSRYPAKKHYPSDILIGATLG
;
A
#
# COMPACT_ATOMS: atom_id res chain seq x y z
N MET A 1 -6.18 36.29 -41.28
CA MET A 1 -6.79 36.17 -39.94
C MET A 1 -5.74 35.65 -38.97
N HIS A 2 -5.11 36.55 -38.19
CA HIS A 2 -4.07 36.22 -37.22
C HIS A 2 -4.72 35.94 -35.86
N VAL A 3 -4.80 34.67 -35.46
CA VAL A 3 -5.23 34.30 -34.10
C VAL A 3 -4.00 34.34 -33.19
N SER A 4 -4.03 35.22 -32.20
CA SER A 4 -2.92 35.50 -31.30
C SER A 4 -2.60 34.28 -30.41
N SER A 5 -1.35 33.80 -30.47
CA SER A 5 -0.80 32.65 -29.73
C SER A 5 -0.96 32.75 -28.20
N ILE A 6 -1.20 33.96 -27.69
CA ILE A 6 -1.37 34.25 -26.26
C ILE A 6 -2.72 33.71 -25.73
N GLY A 7 -3.75 33.65 -26.57
CA GLY A 7 -5.07 33.13 -26.17
C GLY A 7 -5.09 31.62 -25.93
N VAL A 8 -4.37 30.86 -26.75
CA VAL A 8 -4.31 29.39 -26.67
C VAL A 8 -3.54 28.94 -25.42
N LEU A 9 -2.48 29.67 -25.04
CA LEU A 9 -1.68 29.36 -23.86
C LEU A 9 -2.46 29.56 -22.55
N LYS A 10 -3.28 30.62 -22.48
CA LYS A 10 -4.16 30.88 -21.31
C LYS A 10 -5.24 29.80 -21.16
N ILE A 11 -5.86 29.38 -22.27
CA ILE A 11 -6.92 28.35 -22.25
C ILE A 11 -6.35 26.99 -21.81
N MET A 12 -5.16 26.61 -22.28
CA MET A 12 -4.52 25.36 -21.85
C MET A 12 -4.06 25.37 -20.38
N ALA A 13 -3.58 26.51 -19.87
CA ALA A 13 -3.21 26.65 -18.47
C ALA A 13 -4.43 26.55 -17.53
N ILE A 14 -5.56 27.16 -17.91
CA ILE A 14 -6.82 27.08 -17.16
C ILE A 14 -7.34 25.63 -17.14
N TYR A 15 -7.26 24.89 -18.26
CA TYR A 15 -7.70 23.50 -18.32
C TYR A 15 -6.82 22.56 -17.48
N ARG A 16 -5.49 22.78 -17.45
CA ARG A 16 -4.55 22.03 -16.59
C ARG A 16 -4.77 22.28 -15.10
N ILE A 17 -5.08 23.51 -14.69
CA ILE A 17 -5.35 23.86 -13.29
C ILE A 17 -6.73 23.33 -12.86
N THR A 18 -7.74 23.41 -13.73
CA THR A 18 -9.08 22.90 -13.44
C THR A 18 -9.11 21.37 -13.33
N GLY A 19 -8.30 20.66 -14.13
CA GLY A 19 -8.13 19.21 -14.05
C GLY A 19 -7.42 18.76 -12.75
N ALA A 20 -6.40 19.50 -12.31
CA ALA A 20 -5.71 19.25 -11.05
C ALA A 20 -6.62 19.49 -9.83
N CYS A 21 -7.45 20.55 -9.85
CA CYS A 21 -8.41 20.83 -8.78
C CYS A 21 -9.52 19.75 -8.67
N ARG A 22 -9.98 19.17 -9.79
CA ARG A 22 -10.96 18.08 -9.76
C ARG A 22 -10.37 16.76 -9.21
N LEU A 23 -9.10 16.48 -9.49
CA LEU A 23 -8.39 15.31 -8.93
C LEU A 23 -8.03 15.49 -7.45
N LEU A 24 -7.64 16.70 -7.03
CA LEU A 24 -7.45 17.05 -5.62
C LEU A 24 -8.76 16.95 -4.83
N GLY A 25 -9.87 17.42 -5.39
CA GLY A 25 -11.20 17.27 -4.78
C GLY A 25 -11.62 15.81 -4.63
N SER A 26 -11.30 14.97 -5.61
CA SER A 26 -11.57 13.52 -5.54
C SER A 26 -10.70 12.82 -4.50
N SER A 27 -9.42 13.24 -4.36
CA SER A 27 -8.51 12.72 -3.34
C SER A 27 -8.90 13.15 -1.92
N LEU A 28 -9.41 14.37 -1.74
CA LEU A 28 -9.96 14.84 -0.47
C LEU A 28 -11.25 14.11 -0.09
N LEU A 29 -12.11 13.77 -1.07
CA LEU A 29 -13.30 12.95 -0.85
C LEU A 29 -12.96 11.51 -0.46
N ILE A 30 -11.89 10.93 -1.02
CA ILE A 30 -11.39 9.61 -0.60
C ILE A 30 -10.82 9.68 0.82
N CYS A 31 -10.03 10.72 1.14
CA CYS A 31 -9.56 10.95 2.51
C CYS A 31 -10.73 11.16 3.50
N ALA A 32 -11.76 11.93 3.11
CA ALA A 32 -12.93 12.17 3.95
C ALA A 32 -13.80 10.91 4.12
N ALA A 33 -13.95 10.07 3.09
CA ALA A 33 -14.68 8.80 3.20
C ALA A 33 -13.95 7.78 4.08
N VAL A 34 -12.62 7.85 4.15
CA VAL A 34 -11.80 7.02 5.06
C VAL A 34 -11.84 7.56 6.50
N VAL A 35 -11.98 8.87 6.69
CA VAL A 35 -12.04 9.51 8.02
C VAL A 35 -13.47 9.57 8.59
N HIS A 36 -14.51 9.58 7.74
CA HIS A 36 -15.92 9.78 8.13
C HIS A 36 -16.88 8.69 7.62
N GLY A 37 -16.39 7.48 7.30
CA GLY A 37 -17.28 6.35 7.05
C GLY A 37 -18.24 6.13 8.24
N PRO A 38 -19.53 5.82 8.00
CA PRO A 38 -20.56 5.87 9.03
C PRO A 38 -20.26 4.89 10.17
N SER A 39 -20.18 5.41 11.39
CA SER A 39 -20.30 4.64 12.62
C SER A 39 -21.68 3.98 12.62
N THR A 40 -21.75 2.69 12.26
CA THR A 40 -22.96 1.91 12.50
C THR A 40 -23.09 1.65 14.00
N SER A 41 -23.73 2.59 14.69
CA SER A 41 -24.44 2.30 15.93
C SER A 41 -25.66 1.45 15.57
N PHE A 42 -25.67 0.20 16.02
CA PHE A 42 -26.89 -0.56 16.31
C PHE A 42 -26.83 -0.86 17.81
N ALA A 43 -27.52 -0.08 18.65
CA ALA A 43 -28.92 -0.24 19.00
C ALA A 43 -29.18 -1.62 19.63
N GLN A 44 -29.00 -1.68 20.96
CA GLN A 44 -29.63 -2.67 21.82
C GLN A 44 -31.14 -2.49 21.70
N THR A 45 -31.84 -3.52 21.24
CA THR A 45 -33.29 -3.64 21.42
C THR A 45 -33.54 -3.95 22.88
N ALA A 46 -33.90 -2.93 23.65
CA ALA A 46 -34.72 -3.10 24.83
C ALA A 46 -36.17 -2.97 24.37
N ASP A 47 -36.94 -4.04 24.53
CA ASP A 47 -38.39 -3.92 24.51
C ASP A 47 -39.01 -4.84 25.56
N SER A 48 -40.11 -4.33 26.12
CA SER A 48 -41.10 -4.95 26.99
C SER A 48 -40.95 -4.77 28.51
N SER A 49 -41.60 -3.69 28.95
CA SER A 49 -42.22 -3.51 30.27
C SER A 49 -43.29 -4.57 30.54
N ALA A 50 -43.27 -5.18 31.73
CA ALA A 50 -44.47 -5.67 32.39
C ALA A 50 -44.28 -5.64 33.92
N GLU A 51 -45.05 -4.74 34.49
CA GLU A 51 -45.35 -4.48 35.89
C GLU A 51 -45.94 -5.71 36.60
N GLN A 52 -45.41 -6.11 37.77
CA GLN A 52 -46.25 -6.70 38.81
C GLN A 52 -45.66 -6.55 40.22
N THR A 53 -46.41 -5.81 41.02
CA THR A 53 -46.33 -5.55 42.46
C THR A 53 -46.65 -6.82 43.27
N GLN A 54 -45.93 -7.07 44.38
CA GLN A 54 -46.50 -7.24 45.74
C GLN A 54 -45.57 -7.96 46.75
N ASN A 55 -45.41 -7.29 47.90
CA ASN A 55 -45.52 -7.77 49.28
C ASN A 55 -44.35 -8.43 50.05
N ALA A 56 -44.01 -7.74 51.15
CA ALA A 56 -43.95 -8.21 52.54
C ALA A 56 -42.59 -8.55 53.18
N GLU A 57 -42.45 -8.00 54.38
CA GLU A 57 -41.30 -7.89 55.30
C GLU A 57 -41.23 -9.09 56.30
N PRO A 58 -40.42 -9.07 57.38
CA PRO A 58 -39.11 -9.71 57.52
C PRO A 58 -39.09 -10.90 58.52
N ARG A 59 -37.98 -11.66 58.59
CA ARG A 59 -37.60 -12.38 59.83
C ARG A 59 -36.12 -12.78 59.94
N SER A 60 -35.50 -12.20 60.97
CA SER A 60 -34.46 -12.65 61.91
C SER A 60 -33.75 -14.01 61.72
N GLY A 61 -32.43 -14.01 61.93
CA GLY A 61 -31.61 -15.21 62.16
C GLY A 61 -30.10 -14.93 62.21
N THR A 62 -29.59 -14.54 63.38
CA THR A 62 -28.19 -14.28 63.75
C THR A 62 -27.36 -15.56 63.91
N VAL A 63 -26.10 -15.59 63.45
CA VAL A 63 -24.81 -16.08 64.05
C VAL A 63 -23.75 -15.85 62.93
N GLY A 64 -22.61 -15.15 63.01
CA GLY A 64 -21.71 -14.76 64.09
C GLY A 64 -20.32 -15.35 63.79
N PHE A 65 -19.35 -14.56 63.30
CA PHE A 65 -17.94 -14.53 63.78
C PHE A 65 -17.02 -13.56 62.98
N SER A 66 -16.47 -12.59 63.72
CA SER A 66 -15.16 -11.93 63.62
C SER A 66 -14.69 -11.27 62.32
N GLU A 67 -14.93 -9.96 62.24
CA GLU A 67 -13.91 -8.89 62.33
C GLU A 67 -12.46 -9.22 61.87
N GLN A 68 -12.11 -8.73 60.68
CA GLN A 68 -10.80 -8.12 60.48
C GLN A 68 -10.88 -7.02 59.42
N ALA A 69 -11.29 -5.83 59.88
CA ALA A 69 -11.12 -4.59 59.16
C ALA A 69 -9.61 -4.31 59.00
N ARG A 70 -9.14 -4.26 57.75
CA ARG A 70 -7.92 -3.52 57.40
C ARG A 70 -8.29 -2.41 56.44
N GLU A 71 -8.43 -1.25 57.05
CA GLU A 71 -8.65 0.05 56.47
C GLU A 71 -7.44 0.49 55.63
N ASN A 72 -7.73 1.10 54.48
CA ASN A 72 -6.98 2.17 53.82
C ASN A 72 -5.45 2.05 53.66
N GLN A 73 -5.02 1.66 52.46
CA GLN A 73 -4.05 2.47 51.72
C GLN A 73 -4.47 2.57 50.26
N GLN A 74 -5.26 3.60 49.96
CA GLN A 74 -5.36 4.15 48.62
C GLN A 74 -4.22 5.16 48.45
N GLN A 75 -3.23 4.81 47.63
CA GLN A 75 -2.27 5.77 47.09
C GLN A 75 -2.37 5.69 45.56
N PRO A 76 -2.74 6.79 44.88
CA PRO A 76 -2.97 6.78 43.43
C PRO A 76 -1.61 6.70 42.73
N GLN A 77 -1.29 5.57 42.11
CA GLN A 77 -0.14 5.53 41.22
C GLN A 77 -0.43 6.38 40.00
N ALA A 78 0.26 7.53 40.00
CA ALA A 78 0.41 8.46 38.93
C ALA A 78 0.60 7.73 37.59
N GLN A 79 -0.24 8.11 36.64
CA GLN A 79 0.03 8.21 35.21
C GLN A 79 1.47 7.86 34.81
N ASP A 80 1.74 6.58 34.53
CA ASP A 80 2.74 6.26 33.54
C ASP A 80 1.99 6.24 32.20
N VAL A 81 1.99 7.39 31.54
CA VAL A 81 1.59 7.51 30.14
C VAL A 81 2.57 6.64 29.37
N ALA A 82 2.23 5.36 29.23
CA ALA A 82 2.91 4.44 28.37
C ALA A 82 2.91 5.05 26.97
N LYS A 83 4.01 5.74 26.63
CA LYS A 83 4.36 6.11 25.26
C LYS A 83 4.33 4.81 24.49
N ASP A 84 3.30 4.62 23.68
CA ASP A 84 3.19 3.49 22.76
C ASP A 84 4.52 3.39 21.98
N PRO A 85 5.36 2.36 22.24
CA PRO A 85 6.69 2.28 21.68
C PRO A 85 6.68 2.13 20.15
N GLY A 86 5.51 1.80 19.56
CA GLY A 86 5.31 1.61 18.12
C GLY A 86 5.34 2.89 17.29
N CYS A 87 5.50 4.08 17.89
CA CYS A 87 5.52 5.36 17.16
C CYS A 87 6.86 6.11 17.18
N SER A 88 7.93 5.45 17.63
CA SER A 88 9.30 5.96 17.57
C SER A 88 10.01 5.48 16.31
N ILE A 89 11.02 6.22 15.82
CA ILE A 89 11.95 5.72 14.78
C ILE A 89 12.58 4.40 15.22
N ARG A 90 12.90 4.27 16.52
CA ARG A 90 13.42 3.03 17.09
C ARG A 90 12.39 1.89 17.01
N GLY A 91 11.12 2.20 17.29
CA GLY A 91 10.00 1.25 17.15
C GLY A 91 9.82 0.79 15.71
N PHE A 92 9.75 1.74 14.77
CA PHE A 92 9.71 1.44 13.33
C PHE A 92 10.87 0.55 12.88
N SER A 93 12.11 0.88 13.31
CA SER A 93 13.29 0.10 12.94
C SER A 93 13.26 -1.32 13.51
N HIS A 94 12.78 -1.48 14.74
CA HIS A 94 12.64 -2.77 15.40
C HIS A 94 11.56 -3.62 14.73
N GLU A 95 10.39 -3.05 14.45
CA GLU A 95 9.31 -3.73 13.73
C GLU A 95 9.76 -4.11 12.31
N THR A 96 10.44 -3.21 11.59
CA THR A 96 10.96 -3.49 10.25
C THR A 96 12.00 -4.61 10.28
N TRP A 97 12.90 -4.60 11.26
CA TRP A 97 13.88 -5.67 11.44
C TRP A 97 13.21 -7.00 11.77
N THR A 98 12.18 -6.98 12.59
CA THR A 98 11.40 -8.17 12.95
C THR A 98 10.73 -8.77 11.71
N GLU A 99 10.02 -7.96 10.93
CA GLU A 99 9.40 -8.38 9.66
C GLU A 99 10.44 -8.90 8.65
N ALA A 100 11.55 -8.18 8.49
CA ALA A 100 12.65 -8.59 7.60
C ALA A 100 13.29 -9.91 8.05
N SER A 101 13.45 -10.11 9.36
CA SER A 101 14.00 -11.35 9.92
C SER A 101 13.05 -12.53 9.72
N GLN A 102 11.75 -12.34 9.91
CA GLN A 102 10.73 -13.36 9.65
C GLN A 102 10.68 -13.73 8.16
N PHE A 103 10.80 -12.74 7.28
CA PHE A 103 10.95 -12.98 5.84
C PHE A 103 12.21 -13.78 5.53
N GLY A 104 13.35 -13.42 6.14
CA GLY A 104 14.63 -14.11 5.99
C GLY A 104 14.61 -15.56 6.50
N ASP A 105 13.95 -15.82 7.63
CA ASP A 105 13.78 -17.17 8.16
C ASP A 105 12.77 -17.98 7.34
N GLY A 106 11.72 -17.32 6.83
CA GLY A 106 10.83 -17.88 5.82
C GLY A 106 11.57 -18.32 4.55
N LEU A 107 12.54 -17.53 4.09
CA LEU A 107 13.44 -17.84 2.97
C LEU A 107 14.35 -19.04 3.26
N LYS A 108 14.90 -19.16 4.47
CA LYS A 108 15.69 -20.34 4.88
C LYS A 108 14.84 -21.60 5.01
N ALA A 109 13.57 -21.44 5.35
CA ALA A 109 12.59 -22.52 5.42
C ALA A 109 12.01 -22.89 4.04
N VAL A 110 12.34 -22.17 2.96
CA VAL A 110 11.98 -22.57 1.60
C VAL A 110 12.73 -23.87 1.26
N PRO A 111 12.03 -24.99 1.04
CA PRO A 111 12.66 -26.23 0.62
C PRO A 111 13.42 -26.00 -0.70
N ARG A 112 14.58 -26.64 -0.90
CA ARG A 112 15.38 -26.55 -2.15
C ARG A 112 14.59 -26.96 -3.42
N ASN A 113 13.45 -27.59 -3.23
CA ASN A 113 12.36 -27.86 -4.18
C ASN A 113 11.36 -26.68 -4.24
N VAL A 114 11.88 -25.49 -4.61
CA VAL A 114 11.21 -24.16 -4.65
C VAL A 114 9.90 -24.13 -5.45
N VAL A 115 9.68 -25.10 -6.32
CA VAL A 115 8.47 -25.20 -7.14
C VAL A 115 7.39 -25.95 -6.36
N ARG A 116 6.48 -25.22 -5.72
CA ARG A 116 5.27 -25.81 -5.13
C ARG A 116 4.30 -26.17 -6.26
N PRO A 117 3.94 -27.46 -6.47
CA PRO A 117 3.05 -27.87 -7.57
C PRO A 117 1.71 -27.11 -7.60
N SER A 118 1.21 -26.69 -6.44
CA SER A 118 0.00 -25.88 -6.29
C SER A 118 0.10 -24.51 -6.95
N ASN A 119 1.30 -23.91 -6.99
CA ASN A 119 1.51 -22.56 -7.48
C ASN A 119 1.72 -22.49 -9.00
N LEU A 120 2.13 -23.59 -9.64
CA LEU A 120 2.32 -23.64 -11.10
C LEU A 120 1.06 -23.23 -11.86
N LYS A 121 -0.13 -23.43 -11.27
CA LYS A 121 -1.41 -23.01 -11.86
C LYS A 121 -1.46 -21.52 -12.18
N TRP A 122 -0.76 -20.67 -11.43
CA TRP A 122 -0.70 -19.23 -11.66
C TRP A 122 0.71 -18.77 -12.09
N GLU A 123 1.78 -19.42 -11.66
CA GLU A 123 3.15 -19.10 -12.06
C GLU A 123 3.41 -19.41 -13.54
N LEU A 124 2.94 -20.55 -14.06
CA LEU A 124 3.16 -20.93 -15.46
C LEU A 124 2.51 -19.96 -16.45
N PRO A 125 1.24 -19.54 -16.28
CA PRO A 125 0.66 -18.50 -17.15
C PRO A 125 1.45 -17.19 -17.16
N ILE A 126 1.94 -16.73 -15.99
CA ILE A 126 2.73 -15.48 -15.90
C ILE A 126 4.08 -15.64 -16.59
N LEU A 127 4.76 -16.78 -16.38
CA LEU A 127 6.03 -17.08 -17.03
C LEU A 127 5.86 -17.20 -18.55
N ALA A 128 4.81 -17.87 -19.00
CA ALA A 128 4.48 -17.98 -20.42
C ALA A 128 4.19 -16.60 -21.03
N ALA A 129 3.36 -15.79 -20.37
CA ALA A 129 3.06 -14.42 -20.80
C ALA A 129 4.33 -13.56 -20.87
N THR A 130 5.19 -13.66 -19.87
CA THR A 130 6.49 -12.99 -19.83
C THR A 130 7.38 -13.40 -21.00
N GLY A 131 7.47 -14.70 -21.28
CA GLY A 131 8.22 -15.22 -22.42
C GLY A 131 7.70 -14.69 -23.75
N VAL A 132 6.37 -14.65 -23.94
CA VAL A 132 5.74 -14.06 -25.13
C VAL A 132 6.04 -12.56 -25.24
N LEU A 133 5.94 -11.81 -24.14
CA LEU A 133 6.24 -10.38 -24.12
C LEU A 133 7.69 -10.12 -24.53
N ILE A 134 8.64 -10.84 -23.94
CA ILE A 134 10.07 -10.72 -24.28
C ILE A 134 10.32 -11.06 -25.75
N ALA A 135 9.75 -12.17 -26.24
CA ALA A 135 10.04 -12.66 -27.59
C ALA A 135 9.36 -11.85 -28.70
N LYS A 136 8.17 -11.27 -28.44
CA LYS A 136 7.30 -10.72 -29.49
C LYS A 136 6.86 -9.27 -29.28
N VAL A 137 6.81 -8.78 -28.04
CA VAL A 137 6.15 -7.50 -27.75
C VAL A 137 7.14 -6.41 -27.37
N ASP A 138 8.09 -6.70 -26.49
CA ASP A 138 8.92 -5.68 -25.84
C ASP A 138 9.59 -4.71 -26.80
N ARG A 139 10.28 -5.20 -27.83
CA ARG A 139 11.00 -4.35 -28.79
C ARG A 139 10.06 -3.69 -29.80
N PRO A 140 9.14 -4.42 -30.47
CA PRO A 140 8.20 -3.78 -31.39
C PRO A 140 7.31 -2.72 -30.74
N ALA A 141 6.97 -2.91 -29.46
CA ALA A 141 6.21 -1.95 -28.67
C ALA A 141 7.04 -0.68 -28.43
N ASP A 142 8.24 -0.80 -27.84
CA ASP A 142 9.09 0.37 -27.53
C ASP A 142 9.45 1.21 -28.77
N ASN A 143 9.68 0.57 -29.92
CA ASN A 143 10.02 1.25 -31.17
C ASN A 143 8.93 2.22 -31.65
N ARG A 144 7.68 2.06 -31.21
CA ARG A 144 6.56 2.95 -31.55
C ARG A 144 6.54 4.25 -30.74
N ILE A 145 7.24 4.30 -29.62
CA ILE A 145 7.27 5.47 -28.75
C ILE A 145 8.43 6.38 -29.16
N GLN A 146 8.15 7.47 -29.87
CA GLN A 146 9.19 8.41 -30.32
C GLN A 146 9.07 9.80 -29.66
N SER A 147 7.89 10.14 -29.13
CA SER A 147 7.65 11.44 -28.52
C SER A 147 8.39 11.60 -27.19
N LYS A 148 9.34 12.55 -27.13
CA LYS A 148 10.06 12.91 -25.90
C LYS A 148 9.15 13.51 -24.84
N SER A 149 8.14 14.29 -25.24
CA SER A 149 7.20 14.89 -24.29
C SER A 149 6.32 13.84 -23.61
N LEU A 150 5.90 12.81 -24.37
CA LEU A 150 5.19 11.66 -23.82
C LEU A 150 6.08 10.90 -22.83
N GLN A 151 7.34 10.65 -23.19
CA GLN A 151 8.29 9.96 -22.31
C GLN A 151 8.48 10.69 -20.98
N GLN A 152 8.70 12.00 -21.04
CA GLN A 152 8.87 12.84 -19.84
C GLN A 152 7.59 12.90 -19.01
N THR A 153 6.44 13.13 -19.65
CA THR A 153 5.15 13.22 -18.97
C THR A 153 4.80 11.91 -18.28
N ALA A 154 4.92 10.78 -18.98
CA ALA A 154 4.65 9.47 -18.41
C ALA A 154 5.62 9.12 -17.26
N GLY A 155 6.90 9.48 -17.41
CA GLY A 155 7.89 9.34 -16.35
C GLY A 155 7.52 10.15 -15.11
N GLN A 156 7.13 11.41 -15.27
CA GLN A 156 6.67 12.27 -14.18
C GLN A 156 5.41 11.70 -13.51
N TRP A 157 4.41 11.28 -14.28
CA TRP A 157 3.19 10.66 -13.74
C TRP A 157 3.49 9.42 -12.91
N SER A 158 4.36 8.54 -13.39
CA SER A 158 4.75 7.35 -12.63
C SER A 158 5.45 7.70 -11.33
N ASN A 159 6.36 8.67 -11.34
CA ASN A 159 7.10 9.10 -10.15
C ASN A 159 6.17 9.79 -9.14
N VAL A 160 5.23 10.63 -9.62
CA VAL A 160 4.23 11.29 -8.78
C VAL A 160 3.31 10.26 -8.15
N GLY A 161 2.81 9.29 -8.93
CA GLY A 161 1.93 8.24 -8.41
C GLY A 161 2.62 7.38 -7.36
N LEU A 162 3.86 6.94 -7.60
CA LEU A 162 4.64 6.22 -6.58
C LEU A 162 4.91 7.09 -5.33
N GLY A 163 5.18 8.38 -5.53
CA GLY A 163 5.33 9.35 -4.44
C GLY A 163 4.05 9.52 -3.62
N LEU A 164 2.87 9.48 -4.26
CA LEU A 164 1.58 9.50 -3.58
C LEU A 164 1.34 8.22 -2.78
N GLU A 165 1.70 7.05 -3.31
CA GLU A 165 1.60 5.78 -2.57
C GLU A 165 2.48 5.81 -1.32
N LEU A 166 3.77 6.12 -1.48
CA LEU A 166 4.72 6.27 -0.36
C LEU A 166 4.26 7.32 0.66
N GLY A 167 3.85 8.49 0.16
CA GLY A 167 3.36 9.60 0.98
C GLY A 167 2.09 9.23 1.75
N SER A 168 1.16 8.51 1.12
CA SER A 168 -0.08 8.04 1.77
C SER A 168 0.20 6.99 2.85
N ALA A 169 1.13 6.07 2.62
CA ALA A 169 1.55 5.08 3.61
C ALA A 169 2.24 5.76 4.80
N GLY A 170 3.15 6.70 4.54
CA GLY A 170 3.81 7.50 5.57
C GLY A 170 2.84 8.38 6.36
N LEU A 171 1.88 9.02 5.70
CA LEU A 171 0.82 9.78 6.36
C LEU A 171 -0.09 8.89 7.21
N ALA A 172 -0.48 7.71 6.71
CA ALA A 172 -1.26 6.75 7.48
C ALA A 172 -0.52 6.31 8.75
N TYR A 173 0.77 6.01 8.63
CA TYR A 173 1.62 5.69 9.78
C TYR A 173 1.68 6.85 10.79
N GLY A 174 2.02 8.06 10.31
CA GLY A 174 2.18 9.25 11.16
C GLY A 174 0.87 9.71 11.84
N LEU A 175 -0.24 9.74 11.10
CA LEU A 175 -1.56 10.08 11.66
C LEU A 175 -2.08 8.99 12.61
N GLY A 176 -1.86 7.72 12.27
CA GLY A 176 -2.20 6.60 13.14
C GLY A 176 -1.47 6.70 14.48
N CYS A 177 -0.21 7.14 14.45
CA CYS A 177 0.58 7.43 15.65
C CYS A 177 0.05 8.63 16.46
N GLY A 178 -0.22 9.76 15.80
CA GLY A 178 -0.66 10.97 16.50
C GLY A 178 -2.08 10.89 17.07
N LYS A 179 -2.96 10.08 16.47
CA LYS A 179 -4.37 9.93 16.88
C LYS A 179 -4.68 8.62 17.60
N HIS A 180 -3.67 7.83 17.98
CA HIS A 180 -3.82 6.50 18.59
C HIS A 180 -4.70 5.53 17.78
N HIS A 181 -4.72 5.66 16.45
CA HIS A 181 -5.50 4.80 15.56
C HIS A 181 -4.63 3.64 15.05
N SER A 182 -4.52 2.59 15.88
CA SER A 182 -3.63 1.44 15.67
C SER A 182 -3.81 0.77 14.30
N TYR A 183 -5.05 0.68 13.80
CA TYR A 183 -5.33 0.07 12.49
C TYR A 183 -4.71 0.84 11.33
N LEU A 184 -4.77 2.18 11.37
CA LEU A 184 -4.22 3.05 10.33
C LEU A 184 -2.69 3.09 10.40
N ARG A 185 -2.14 3.14 11.63
CA ARG A 185 -0.69 3.02 11.85
C ARG A 185 -0.14 1.74 11.26
N ASP A 186 -0.70 0.60 11.66
CA ASP A 186 -0.28 -0.74 11.22
C ASP A 186 -0.42 -0.90 9.70
N THR A 187 -1.47 -0.32 9.11
CA THR A 187 -1.63 -0.30 7.65
C THR A 187 -0.51 0.47 6.95
N GLY A 188 -0.19 1.68 7.44
CA GLY A 188 0.90 2.49 6.88
C GLY A 188 2.26 1.82 7.04
N PHE A 189 2.53 1.25 8.22
CA PHE A 189 3.75 0.50 8.50
C PHE A 189 3.91 -0.70 7.56
N LYS A 190 2.89 -1.58 7.49
CA LYS A 190 2.92 -2.76 6.63
C LYS A 190 3.09 -2.42 5.15
N ALA A 191 2.45 -1.34 4.69
CA ALA A 191 2.60 -0.88 3.33
C ALA A 191 4.05 -0.44 3.05
N LEU A 192 4.64 0.37 3.93
CA LEU A 192 6.04 0.79 3.80
C LEU A 192 7.03 -0.40 3.88
N ALA A 193 6.80 -1.33 4.80
CA ALA A 193 7.62 -2.53 4.95
C ALA A 193 7.54 -3.41 3.68
N ALA A 194 6.33 -3.68 3.17
CA ALA A 194 6.14 -4.45 1.94
C ALA A 194 6.79 -3.77 0.72
N MET A 195 6.64 -2.45 0.60
CA MET A 195 7.31 -1.65 -0.44
C MET A 195 8.85 -1.77 -0.37
N GLY A 196 9.42 -1.74 0.85
CA GLY A 196 10.85 -1.88 1.08
C GLY A 196 11.38 -3.29 0.77
N VAL A 197 10.66 -4.34 1.20
CA VAL A 197 11.01 -5.74 0.88
C VAL A 197 10.94 -5.97 -0.62
N SER A 198 9.87 -5.52 -1.28
CA SER A 198 9.69 -5.60 -2.73
C SER A 198 10.80 -4.86 -3.47
N GLY A 199 11.14 -3.63 -3.05
CA GLY A 199 12.25 -2.86 -3.64
C GLY A 199 13.63 -3.52 -3.46
N THR A 200 13.84 -4.21 -2.34
CA THR A 200 15.08 -4.97 -2.10
C THR A 200 15.18 -6.19 -3.00
N ALA A 201 14.09 -6.95 -3.12
CA ALA A 201 14.02 -8.09 -4.04
C ALA A 201 14.20 -7.64 -5.50
N ASP A 202 13.55 -6.54 -5.90
CA ASP A 202 13.70 -5.91 -7.20
C ASP A 202 15.16 -5.52 -7.50
N LEU A 203 15.86 -4.93 -6.53
CA LEU A 203 17.28 -4.60 -6.68
C LEU A 203 18.14 -5.86 -6.90
N ALA A 204 17.91 -6.91 -6.11
CA ALA A 204 18.65 -8.17 -6.25
C ALA A 204 18.44 -8.78 -7.66
N LEU A 205 17.20 -8.81 -8.13
CA LEU A 205 16.87 -9.32 -9.48
C LEU A 205 17.47 -8.43 -10.58
N LYS A 206 17.43 -7.09 -10.42
CA LYS A 206 18.09 -6.17 -11.35
C LYS A 206 19.58 -6.43 -11.50
N LEU A 207 20.26 -6.71 -10.38
CA LEU A 207 21.69 -7.06 -10.40
C LEU A 207 21.93 -8.42 -11.05
N ALA A 208 21.02 -9.38 -10.88
CA ALA A 208 21.14 -10.71 -11.45
C ALA A 208 20.89 -10.75 -12.96
N PHE A 209 19.91 -9.98 -13.45
CA PHE A 209 19.47 -10.00 -14.85
C PHE A 209 20.14 -8.94 -15.74
N ASP A 210 20.57 -7.83 -15.15
CA ASP A 210 21.35 -6.76 -15.80
C ASP A 210 20.83 -6.38 -17.21
N ARG A 211 19.50 -6.25 -17.32
CA ARG A 211 18.83 -6.03 -18.60
C ARG A 211 18.96 -4.57 -19.06
N GLN A 212 19.27 -4.38 -20.34
CA GLN A 212 19.37 -3.05 -20.96
C GLN A 212 18.04 -2.27 -20.87
N PHE A 213 18.14 -0.95 -20.70
CA PHE A 213 16.97 -0.07 -20.69
C PHE A 213 16.44 0.21 -22.10
N PRO A 214 15.12 0.42 -22.26
CA PRO A 214 14.55 0.82 -23.55
C PRO A 214 15.06 2.18 -24.05
N TYR A 215 15.32 3.13 -23.15
CA TYR A 215 15.82 4.47 -23.53
C TYR A 215 17.29 4.49 -24.00
N THR A 216 18.05 3.42 -23.79
CA THR A 216 19.46 3.36 -24.20
C THR A 216 19.55 3.39 -25.73
N PRO A 217 20.45 4.20 -26.34
CA PRO A 217 20.65 4.18 -27.78
C PRO A 217 20.96 2.76 -28.28
N ASN A 218 20.30 2.35 -29.37
CA ASN A 218 20.45 1.02 -29.98
C ASN A 218 20.15 -0.16 -29.03
N SER A 219 19.28 0.05 -28.03
CA SER A 219 18.99 -0.97 -27.01
C SER A 219 18.52 -2.30 -27.60
N THR A 220 19.23 -3.33 -27.20
CA THR A 220 18.95 -4.76 -27.29
C THR A 220 17.62 -5.23 -26.71
N GLY A 221 17.28 -4.61 -25.59
CA GLY A 221 16.57 -5.29 -24.50
C GLY A 221 17.32 -6.52 -23.97
N LYS A 222 18.63 -6.64 -24.24
CA LYS A 222 19.46 -7.80 -23.91
C LYS A 222 19.65 -7.91 -22.40
N PHE A 223 19.52 -9.14 -21.89
CA PHE A 223 19.88 -9.51 -20.52
C PHE A 223 21.40 -9.65 -20.40
N TRP A 224 21.96 -9.29 -19.25
CA TRP A 224 23.42 -9.20 -19.03
C TRP A 224 24.10 -8.28 -20.06
N GLY A 225 23.46 -7.13 -20.30
CA GLY A 225 23.87 -6.18 -21.33
C GLY A 225 24.27 -4.81 -20.78
N GLY A 226 24.45 -4.67 -19.46
CA GLY A 226 24.80 -3.42 -18.79
C GLY A 226 23.61 -2.50 -18.59
N GLY A 227 22.67 -2.88 -17.72
CA GLY A 227 21.46 -2.12 -17.43
C GLY A 227 20.71 -2.63 -16.20
N ARG A 228 19.61 -1.99 -15.84
CA ARG A 228 18.81 -2.37 -14.66
C ARG A 228 17.33 -2.24 -14.93
N SER A 229 16.89 -2.64 -16.12
CA SER A 229 15.48 -2.51 -16.53
C SER A 229 14.59 -3.62 -15.99
N PHE A 230 15.09 -4.84 -15.82
CA PHE A 230 14.27 -5.96 -15.38
C PHE A 230 14.54 -6.32 -13.91
N PRO A 231 13.51 -6.45 -13.05
CA PRO A 231 12.12 -6.05 -13.27
C PRO A 231 11.87 -4.54 -13.02
N SER A 232 10.63 -4.08 -13.17
CA SER A 232 10.23 -2.70 -12.91
C SER A 232 10.05 -2.45 -11.41
N GLY A 233 10.87 -1.54 -10.85
CA GLY A 233 10.83 -1.22 -9.42
C GLY A 233 9.59 -0.42 -9.03
N HIS A 234 9.15 0.51 -9.89
CA HIS A 234 7.87 1.20 -9.67
C HIS A 234 6.72 0.20 -9.64
N SER A 235 6.74 -0.81 -10.51
CA SER A 235 5.66 -1.79 -10.55
C SER A 235 5.66 -2.67 -9.32
N ALA A 236 6.83 -3.20 -8.92
CA ALA A 236 6.98 -4.01 -7.72
C ALA A 236 6.56 -3.26 -6.45
N THR A 237 6.99 -2.01 -6.30
CA THR A 237 6.64 -1.21 -5.13
C THR A 237 5.16 -0.82 -5.11
N SER A 238 4.59 -0.41 -6.25
CA SER A 238 3.18 -0.02 -6.32
C SER A 238 2.23 -1.20 -6.10
N PHE A 239 2.53 -2.37 -6.66
CA PHE A 239 1.71 -3.56 -6.46
C PHE A 239 1.83 -4.11 -5.03
N ALA A 240 3.00 -4.03 -4.40
CA ALA A 240 3.17 -4.33 -2.97
C ALA A 240 2.30 -3.43 -2.09
N PHE A 241 2.31 -2.11 -2.35
CA PHE A 241 1.40 -1.17 -1.68
C PHE A 241 -0.06 -1.58 -1.89
N ALA A 242 -0.48 -1.81 -3.14
CA ALA A 242 -1.87 -2.17 -3.45
C ALA A 242 -2.30 -3.48 -2.79
N ALA A 243 -1.41 -4.48 -2.73
CA ALA A 243 -1.65 -5.75 -2.06
C ALA A 243 -1.91 -5.56 -0.57
N VAL A 244 -1.11 -4.76 0.13
CA VAL A 244 -1.35 -4.44 1.55
C VAL A 244 -2.68 -3.73 1.72
N ILE A 245 -2.97 -2.69 0.93
CA ILE A 245 -4.25 -1.96 1.04
C ILE A 245 -5.44 -2.88 0.76
N ALA A 246 -5.35 -3.75 -0.24
CA ALA A 246 -6.38 -4.73 -0.57
C ALA A 246 -6.63 -5.74 0.56
N GLN A 247 -5.58 -6.19 1.24
CA GLN A 247 -5.66 -7.09 2.38
C GLN A 247 -6.19 -6.39 3.64
N ARG A 248 -5.85 -5.12 3.84
CA ARG A 248 -6.30 -4.30 4.97
C ARG A 248 -7.72 -3.77 4.78
N TYR A 249 -8.25 -3.69 3.57
CA TYR A 249 -9.62 -3.22 3.34
C TYR A 249 -10.42 -4.19 2.45
N PRO A 250 -10.56 -5.48 2.83
CA PRO A 250 -11.11 -6.50 1.95
C PRO A 250 -12.60 -6.31 1.64
N LYS A 251 -13.35 -5.70 2.58
CA LYS A 251 -14.79 -5.41 2.41
C LYS A 251 -15.05 -4.16 1.56
N ASN A 252 -14.10 -3.22 1.51
CA ASN A 252 -14.25 -1.99 0.73
C ASN A 252 -13.70 -2.19 -0.69
N LYS A 253 -14.58 -2.63 -1.60
CA LYS A 253 -14.23 -2.90 -3.00
C LYS A 253 -13.64 -1.68 -3.71
N TRP A 254 -14.08 -0.48 -3.38
CA TRP A 254 -13.57 0.76 -4.00
C TRP A 254 -12.13 1.05 -3.60
N VAL A 255 -11.79 0.88 -2.32
CA VAL A 255 -10.41 1.04 -1.84
C VAL A 255 -9.52 -0.05 -2.41
N LYS A 256 -9.96 -1.31 -2.36
CA LYS A 256 -9.22 -2.46 -2.89
C LYS A 256 -8.90 -2.30 -4.39
N TRP A 257 -9.91 -2.10 -5.22
CA TRP A 257 -9.72 -1.99 -6.67
C TRP A 257 -9.11 -0.65 -7.08
N GLY A 258 -9.39 0.43 -6.32
CA GLY A 258 -8.74 1.72 -6.52
C GLY A 258 -7.23 1.65 -6.32
N ALA A 259 -6.76 0.92 -5.31
CA ALA A 259 -5.33 0.71 -5.08
C ALA A 259 -4.67 -0.05 -6.25
N TYR A 260 -5.27 -1.14 -6.72
CA TYR A 260 -4.76 -1.86 -7.90
C TYR A 260 -4.84 -1.05 -9.19
N ALA A 261 -5.87 -0.22 -9.37
CA ALA A 261 -5.98 0.67 -10.52
C ALA A 261 -4.88 1.74 -10.51
N LEU A 262 -4.60 2.32 -9.35
CA LEU A 262 -3.51 3.28 -9.18
C LEU A 262 -2.16 2.62 -9.46
N ALA A 263 -1.89 1.45 -8.87
CA ALA A 263 -0.68 0.69 -9.11
C ALA A 263 -0.50 0.31 -10.59
N THR A 264 -1.60 -0.05 -11.26
CA THR A 264 -1.62 -0.31 -12.71
C THR A 264 -1.26 0.93 -13.51
N GLY A 265 -1.82 2.10 -13.17
CA GLY A 265 -1.49 3.38 -13.82
C GLY A 265 -0.02 3.78 -13.66
N VAL A 266 0.51 3.67 -12.44
CA VAL A 266 1.94 3.91 -12.14
C VAL A 266 2.83 2.95 -12.94
N SER A 267 2.46 1.68 -12.97
CA SER A 267 3.21 0.63 -13.66
C SER A 267 3.22 0.81 -15.17
N LEU A 268 2.04 0.97 -15.78
CA LEU A 268 1.89 1.09 -17.23
C LEU A 268 2.48 2.39 -17.77
N SER A 269 2.53 3.48 -16.99
CA SER A 269 3.19 4.72 -17.42
C SER A 269 4.71 4.58 -17.56
N ARG A 270 5.33 3.53 -17.00
CA ARG A 270 6.76 3.24 -17.22
C ARG A 270 7.11 2.81 -18.64
N TYR A 271 6.16 2.23 -19.36
CA TYR A 271 6.32 1.80 -20.74
C TYR A 271 6.48 2.98 -21.72
N PRO A 272 5.53 3.93 -21.84
CA PRO A 272 5.71 5.09 -22.68
C PRO A 272 6.80 6.04 -22.16
N ALA A 273 7.22 5.92 -20.89
CA ALA A 273 8.40 6.60 -20.35
C ALA A 273 9.74 6.02 -20.82
N LYS A 274 9.74 4.92 -21.60
CA LYS A 274 10.92 4.15 -22.01
C LYS A 274 11.79 3.66 -20.87
N LYS A 275 11.24 3.55 -19.65
CA LYS A 275 11.98 3.12 -18.47
C LYS A 275 11.96 1.60 -18.29
N HIS A 276 10.92 0.94 -18.79
CA HIS A 276 10.73 -0.49 -18.64
C HIS A 276 10.00 -1.05 -19.85
N TYR A 277 10.38 -2.26 -20.26
CA TYR A 277 9.61 -3.06 -21.22
C TYR A 277 8.32 -3.59 -20.57
N PRO A 278 7.29 -3.93 -21.36
CA PRO A 278 6.08 -4.57 -20.85
C PRO A 278 6.33 -5.79 -19.96
N SER A 279 7.29 -6.65 -20.31
CA SER A 279 7.66 -7.80 -19.47
C SER A 279 8.29 -7.41 -18.12
N ASP A 280 9.11 -6.34 -18.09
CA ASP A 280 9.68 -5.82 -16.83
C ASP A 280 8.55 -5.36 -15.88
N ILE A 281 7.50 -4.76 -16.45
CA ILE A 281 6.32 -4.28 -15.72
C ILE A 281 5.52 -5.46 -15.19
N LEU A 282 5.25 -6.48 -16.01
CA LEU A 282 4.50 -7.67 -15.59
C LEU A 282 5.18 -8.40 -14.43
N ILE A 283 6.50 -8.62 -14.53
CA ILE A 283 7.26 -9.30 -13.47
C ILE A 283 7.38 -8.42 -12.23
N GLY A 284 7.55 -7.10 -12.39
CA GLY A 284 7.48 -6.18 -11.26
C GLY A 284 6.15 -6.28 -10.53
N ALA A 285 5.03 -6.21 -11.25
CA ALA A 285 3.69 -6.36 -10.67
C ALA A 285 3.45 -7.73 -9.99
N THR A 286 4.10 -8.79 -10.49
CA THR A 286 4.01 -10.13 -9.90
C THR A 286 4.85 -10.25 -8.62
N LEU A 287 5.97 -9.53 -8.56
CA LEU A 287 6.87 -9.51 -7.41
C LEU A 287 6.26 -8.77 -6.21
N GLY A 288 5.50 -7.71 -6.47
CA GLY A 288 4.82 -6.90 -5.45
C GLY A 288 3.52 -7.52 -4.97
#